data_AF-A0AAV6VDT5-F1
#
_entry.id   AF-A0AAV6VDT5-F1
#
_cell.length_a   1.000
_cell.length_b   1.000
_cell.length_c   1.000
_cell.angle_alpha   90.00
_cell.angle_beta   90.00
_cell.angle_gamma   90.00
#
_symmetry.space_group_name_H-M   'P 1'
#
loop_
_entity.id
_entity.type
_entity.pdbx_description
1 polymer ?
#
loop_
_entity_poly.entity_id
_entity_poly.type
_entity_poly.pdbx_seq_one_letter_code
_entity_poly.pdbx_strand_id
1 'polypeptide(L)'
;MAGPTAASMQLVQYVIVRGDLLKTCKWPVGALIAQACHATSAVLHLYYDDIHTQVYLKDLDRMHKVILEAPDESSLWKLSNELETNDIFHKIWIEQPENFPTCIALEFSVSMFFSWQGFRAQSYSMLATGTFVLDFTSFESQISEA
;
A
#
# COMPACT_ATOMS: atom_id res chain seq x y z
N MET A 1 22.12 24.11 22.74
CA MET A 1 22.00 23.90 21.29
C MET A 1 21.20 22.63 21.09
N ALA A 2 19.92 22.75 20.73
CA ALA A 2 19.09 21.59 20.42
C ALA A 2 19.50 21.09 19.03
N GLY A 3 19.91 19.82 18.93
CA GLY A 3 20.14 19.17 17.65
C GLY A 3 18.86 19.11 16.83
N PRO A 4 18.94 18.86 15.52
CA PRO A 4 17.75 18.75 14.67
C PRO A 4 16.80 17.74 15.31
N THR A 5 15.62 18.22 15.70
CA THR A 5 14.51 17.41 16.17
C THR A 5 14.21 16.40 15.09
N ALA A 6 14.40 15.11 15.39
CA ALA A 6 14.03 14.02 14.50
C ALA A 6 12.57 14.24 14.09
N ALA A 7 12.35 14.70 12.86
CA ALA A 7 11.04 14.65 12.26
C ALA A 7 10.60 13.19 12.40
N SER A 8 9.56 12.94 13.20
CA SER A 8 9.08 11.60 13.48
C SER A 8 8.71 11.00 12.13
N MET A 9 9.57 10.11 11.60
CA MET A 9 9.34 9.43 10.34
C MET A 9 8.05 8.63 10.52
N GLN A 10 6.93 9.20 10.07
CA GLN A 10 5.64 8.58 10.26
C GLN A 10 5.57 7.38 9.31
N LEU A 11 5.74 6.19 9.89
CA LEU A 11 5.64 4.93 9.18
C LEU A 11 4.17 4.58 9.00
N VAL A 12 3.83 4.14 7.79
CA VAL A 12 2.47 3.77 7.41
C VAL A 12 2.49 2.41 6.75
N GLN A 13 1.61 1.52 7.17
CA GLN A 13 1.35 0.28 6.43
C GLN A 13 0.16 0.47 5.49
N TYR A 14 0.39 0.33 4.20
CA TYR A 14 -0.68 0.31 3.22
C TYR A 14 -1.19 -1.12 3.02
N VAL A 15 -2.51 -1.27 3.00
CA VAL A 15 -3.18 -2.54 2.70
C VAL A 15 -4.19 -2.30 1.60
N ILE A 16 -4.02 -2.97 0.47
CA ILE A 16 -4.87 -2.85 -0.71
C ILE A 16 -5.78 -4.06 -0.75
N VAL A 17 -7.09 -3.86 -0.60
CA VAL A 17 -8.09 -4.92 -0.60
C VAL A 17 -8.87 -4.95 -1.92
N ARG A 18 -9.24 -6.15 -2.39
CA ARG A 18 -10.10 -6.28 -3.57
C ARG A 18 -11.54 -5.83 -3.29
N GLY A 19 -12.00 -4.82 -4.01
CA GLY A 19 -13.34 -4.24 -3.91
C GLY A 19 -14.44 -5.11 -4.53
N ASP A 20 -14.13 -5.84 -5.61
CA ASP A 20 -15.08 -6.77 -6.25
C ASP A 20 -15.54 -7.88 -5.32
N LEU A 21 -14.70 -8.34 -4.39
CA LEU A 21 -15.09 -9.37 -3.42
C LEU A 21 -16.31 -8.94 -2.60
N LEU A 22 -16.32 -7.69 -2.12
CA LEU A 22 -17.45 -7.14 -1.37
C LEU A 22 -18.61 -6.77 -2.32
N LYS A 23 -18.33 -6.03 -3.38
CA LYS A 23 -19.36 -5.38 -4.23
C LYS A 23 -20.06 -6.36 -5.15
N THR A 24 -19.32 -7.32 -5.70
CA THR A 24 -19.78 -8.25 -6.75
C THR A 24 -19.91 -9.66 -6.21
N CYS A 25 -18.87 -10.19 -5.57
CA CYS A 25 -18.86 -11.57 -5.03
C CYS A 25 -19.59 -11.71 -3.69
N LYS A 26 -20.07 -10.60 -3.12
CA LYS A 26 -20.88 -10.54 -1.88
C LYS A 26 -20.21 -11.19 -0.67
N TRP A 27 -18.89 -11.08 -0.58
CA TRP A 27 -18.15 -11.52 0.59
C TRP A 27 -18.64 -10.82 1.86
N PRO A 28 -18.77 -11.53 2.98
CA PRO A 28 -19.01 -10.90 4.27
C PRO A 28 -17.87 -9.92 4.58
N VAL A 29 -18.21 -8.76 5.14
CA VAL A 29 -17.21 -7.75 5.57
C VAL A 29 -16.17 -8.37 6.51
N GLY A 30 -16.61 -9.24 7.43
CA GLY A 30 -15.71 -9.95 8.34
C GLY A 30 -14.69 -10.84 7.63
N ALA A 31 -15.06 -11.47 6.50
CA ALA A 31 -14.13 -12.26 5.72
C ALA A 31 -13.04 -11.36 5.12
N LEU A 32 -13.41 -10.22 4.53
CA LEU A 32 -12.44 -9.26 3.97
C LEU A 32 -11.48 -8.71 5.04
N ILE A 33 -11.99 -8.43 6.24
CA ILE A 33 -11.17 -8.01 7.39
C ILE A 33 -10.16 -9.11 7.75
N ALA A 34 -10.60 -10.37 7.82
CA ALA A 34 -9.70 -11.48 8.13
C ALA A 34 -8.56 -11.59 7.11
N GLN A 35 -8.84 -11.42 5.82
CA GLN A 35 -7.82 -11.41 4.77
C GLN A 35 -6.76 -10.33 5.00
N ALA A 36 -7.18 -9.09 5.31
CA ALA A 36 -6.26 -8.00 5.60
C ALA A 36 -5.42 -8.28 6.87
N CYS A 37 -6.02 -8.86 7.91
CA CYS A 37 -5.29 -9.27 9.12
C CYS A 37 -4.23 -10.35 8.81
N HIS A 38 -4.56 -11.32 7.97
CA HIS A 38 -3.60 -12.33 7.55
C HIS A 38 -2.45 -11.74 6.74
N ALA A 39 -2.74 -10.87 5.76
CA ALA A 39 -1.72 -10.21 4.95
C ALA A 39 -0.75 -9.38 5.81
N THR A 40 -1.29 -8.56 6.73
CA THR A 40 -0.48 -7.71 7.61
C THR A 40 0.37 -8.52 8.59
N SER A 41 -0.18 -9.60 9.15
CA SER A 41 0.57 -10.52 10.01
C SER A 41 1.70 -11.22 9.25
N ALA A 42 1.46 -11.60 8.00
CA ALA A 42 2.47 -12.21 7.14
C ALA A 42 3.61 -11.23 6.82
N VAL A 43 3.31 -9.97 6.47
CA VAL A 43 4.33 -8.93 6.28
C VAL A 43 5.17 -8.74 7.54
N LEU A 44 4.51 -8.61 8.70
CA LEU A 44 5.22 -8.47 9.98
C LEU A 44 6.19 -9.61 10.26
N HIS A 45 5.81 -10.84 9.90
CA HIS A 45 6.66 -12.01 10.07
C HIS A 45 7.81 -12.05 9.06
N LEU A 46 7.52 -11.79 7.77
CA LEU A 46 8.51 -11.86 6.69
C LEU A 46 9.60 -10.81 6.82
N TYR A 47 9.24 -9.61 7.27
CA TYR A 47 10.13 -8.46 7.37
C TYR A 47 10.40 -8.05 8.81
N TYR A 48 10.29 -9.00 9.75
CA TYR A 48 10.44 -8.71 11.17
C TYR A 48 11.76 -8.00 11.47
N ASP A 49 12.87 -8.45 10.89
CA ASP A 49 14.20 -7.91 11.16
C ASP A 49 14.51 -6.60 10.40
N ASP A 50 13.61 -6.12 9.54
CA ASP A 50 13.78 -4.84 8.85
C ASP A 50 13.73 -3.65 9.83
N ILE A 51 14.54 -2.62 9.57
CA ILE A 51 14.67 -1.46 10.45
C ILE A 51 13.35 -0.69 10.58
N HIS A 52 12.58 -0.54 9.50
CA HIS A 52 11.29 0.15 9.54
C HIS A 52 10.24 -0.69 10.25
N THR A 53 10.21 -2.01 10.04
CA THR A 53 9.36 -2.91 10.82
C THR A 53 9.65 -2.81 12.32
N GLN A 54 10.92 -2.85 12.71
CA GLN A 54 11.34 -2.70 14.10
C GLN A 54 10.95 -1.33 14.67
N VAL A 55 11.08 -0.25 13.91
CA VAL A 55 10.64 1.09 14.35
C VAL A 55 9.12 1.15 14.50
N TYR A 56 8.37 0.59 13.55
CA TYR A 56 6.91 0.54 13.60
C TYR A 56 6.39 -0.23 14.82
N LEU A 57 7.09 -1.28 15.23
CA LEU A 57 6.73 -2.12 16.38
C LEU A 57 7.15 -1.53 17.75
N LYS A 58 7.93 -0.44 17.80
CA LYS A 58 8.33 0.21 19.06
C LYS A 58 7.21 0.99 19.74
N ASP A 59 6.24 1.48 18.98
CA ASP A 59 5.12 2.28 19.50
C ASP A 59 3.79 1.71 19.00
N LEU A 60 3.36 0.61 19.65
CA LEU A 60 2.16 -0.14 19.25
C LEU A 60 0.87 0.68 19.39
N ASP A 61 0.84 1.67 20.27
CA ASP A 61 -0.32 2.55 20.48
C ASP A 61 -0.47 3.61 19.38
N ARG A 62 0.54 3.77 18.51
CA ARG A 62 0.55 4.75 17.41
C ARG A 62 0.76 4.12 16.02
N MET A 63 0.48 2.83 15.88
CA MET A 63 0.52 2.15 14.59
C MET A 63 -0.49 2.75 13.60
N HIS A 64 -0.02 3.22 12.45
CA HIS A 64 -0.88 3.72 11.38
C HIS A 64 -1.01 2.72 10.23
N LYS A 65 -2.24 2.51 9.76
CA LYS A 65 -2.54 1.70 8.57
C LYS A 65 -3.52 2.45 7.68
N VAL A 66 -3.28 2.40 6.37
CA VAL A 66 -4.17 2.97 5.35
C VAL A 66 -4.71 1.83 4.50
N ILE A 67 -6.02 1.73 4.42
CA ILE A 67 -6.70 0.73 3.60
C ILE A 67 -7.12 1.39 2.29
N LEU A 68 -6.68 0.82 1.17
CA LEU A 68 -7.01 1.22 -0.18
C LEU A 68 -7.74 0.09 -0.91
N GLU A 69 -8.35 0.39 -2.05
CA GLU A 69 -9.11 -0.58 -2.84
C GLU A 69 -8.44 -0.86 -4.18
N ALA A 70 -8.32 -2.14 -4.56
CA ALA A 70 -8.12 -2.64 -5.92
C ALA A 70 -9.49 -3.02 -6.52
N PRO A 71 -9.91 -2.60 -7.74
CA PRO A 71 -11.22 -2.94 -8.28
C PRO A 71 -11.41 -4.45 -8.45
N ASP A 72 -10.37 -5.18 -8.85
CA ASP A 72 -10.46 -6.59 -9.22
C ASP A 72 -9.13 -7.35 -9.08
N GLU A 73 -9.15 -8.65 -9.36
CA GLU A 73 -7.98 -9.53 -9.35
C GLU A 73 -6.85 -9.08 -10.28
N SER A 74 -7.18 -8.64 -11.50
CA SER A 74 -6.18 -8.26 -12.49
C SER A 74 -5.40 -7.04 -12.03
N SER A 75 -6.10 -6.05 -11.47
CA SER A 75 -5.49 -4.85 -10.91
C SER A 75 -4.60 -5.15 -9.71
N LEU A 76 -4.97 -6.13 -8.87
CA LEU A 76 -4.18 -6.54 -7.71
C LEU A 76 -2.88 -7.23 -8.16
N TRP A 77 -2.91 -8.12 -9.14
CA TRP A 77 -1.71 -8.75 -9.69
C TRP A 77 -0.79 -7.74 -10.38
N LYS A 78 -1.35 -6.80 -11.16
CA LYS A 78 -0.57 -5.73 -11.79
C LYS A 78 0.18 -4.91 -10.73
N LEU A 79 -0.52 -4.52 -9.66
CA LEU A 79 0.11 -3.82 -8.54
C LEU A 79 1.22 -4.65 -7.91
N SER A 80 1.00 -5.95 -7.64
CA SER A 80 2.03 -6.82 -7.08
C SER A 80 3.31 -6.83 -7.93
N ASN A 81 3.16 -6.97 -9.25
CA ASN A 81 4.29 -6.97 -10.18
C ASN A 81 5.00 -5.61 -10.23
N GLU A 82 4.26 -4.51 -10.17
CA GLU A 82 4.84 -3.16 -10.11
C GLU A 82 5.64 -2.97 -8.81
N LEU A 83 5.10 -3.39 -7.67
CA LEU A 83 5.79 -3.33 -6.38
C LEU A 83 7.09 -4.16 -6.41
N GLU A 84 7.03 -5.39 -6.96
CA GLU A 84 8.20 -6.25 -7.11
C GLU A 84 9.27 -5.63 -8.03
N THR A 85 8.86 -5.03 -9.15
CA THR A 85 9.77 -4.37 -10.11
C THR A 85 10.48 -3.15 -9.51
N ASN A 86 9.87 -2.51 -8.49
CA ASN A 86 10.43 -1.34 -7.81
C ASN A 86 11.08 -1.70 -6.46
N ASP A 87 11.33 -2.98 -6.19
CA ASP A 87 11.92 -3.48 -4.94
C ASP A 87 11.14 -3.03 -3.69
N ILE A 88 9.82 -2.87 -3.82
CA ILE A 88 8.95 -2.54 -2.69
C ILE A 88 8.49 -3.83 -2.03
N PHE A 89 8.93 -4.03 -0.80
CA PHE A 89 8.58 -5.21 0.00
C PHE A 89 7.08 -5.23 0.31
N HIS A 90 6.44 -6.36 -0.01
CA HIS A 90 5.00 -6.55 0.11
C HIS A 90 4.65 -8.03 0.17
N LYS A 91 3.42 -8.32 0.60
CA LYS A 91 2.83 -9.66 0.58
C LYS A 91 1.46 -9.63 -0.06
N ILE A 92 1.31 -10.36 -1.17
CA ILE A 92 0.00 -10.76 -1.69
C ILE A 92 -0.53 -11.93 -0.85
N TRP A 93 -1.77 -11.78 -0.37
CA TRP A 93 -2.47 -12.81 0.38
C TRP A 93 -3.41 -13.57 -0.54
N ILE A 94 -3.25 -14.89 -0.58
CA ILE A 94 -4.00 -15.83 -1.40
C ILE A 94 -4.92 -16.62 -0.48
N GLU A 95 -6.22 -16.55 -0.71
CA GLU A 95 -7.18 -17.34 0.08
C GLU A 95 -7.07 -18.82 -0.27
N GLN A 96 -7.20 -19.68 0.74
CA GLN A 96 -7.29 -21.12 0.58
C GLN A 96 -8.66 -21.61 1.08
N PRO A 97 -9.26 -22.63 0.45
CA PRO A 97 -8.72 -23.45 -0.65
C PRO A 97 -8.92 -22.90 -2.07
N GLU A 98 -9.59 -21.75 -2.24
CA GLU A 98 -10.01 -21.26 -3.56
C GLU A 98 -8.85 -20.73 -4.43
N ASN A 99 -7.71 -20.44 -3.82
CA ASN A 99 -6.44 -20.11 -4.47
C ASN A 99 -6.49 -18.86 -5.38
N PHE A 100 -7.09 -17.78 -4.89
CA PHE A 100 -7.10 -16.48 -5.56
C PHE A 100 -6.65 -15.36 -4.61
N PRO A 101 -6.08 -14.25 -5.13
CA PRO A 101 -5.58 -13.18 -4.28
C PRO A 101 -6.71 -12.32 -3.74
N THR A 102 -6.67 -11.94 -2.47
CA THR A 102 -7.72 -11.12 -1.82
C THR A 102 -7.25 -9.72 -1.47
N CYS A 103 -5.98 -9.57 -1.08
CA CYS A 103 -5.39 -8.29 -0.75
C CYS A 103 -3.86 -8.33 -0.83
N ILE A 104 -3.24 -7.15 -0.81
CA ILE A 104 -1.80 -6.95 -0.66
C ILE A 104 -1.57 -6.11 0.59
N ALA A 105 -0.58 -6.46 1.41
CA ALA A 105 -0.04 -5.59 2.45
C ALA A 105 1.40 -5.20 2.10
N LEU A 106 1.76 -3.93 2.22
CA LEU A 106 3.13 -3.45 2.04
C LEU A 106 3.90 -3.54 3.36
N GLU A 107 5.22 -3.58 3.26
CA GLU A 107 6.11 -3.26 4.37
C GLU A 107 5.96 -1.78 4.78
N PHE A 108 6.42 -1.46 6.00
CA PHE A 108 6.32 -0.15 6.62
C PHE A 108 7.26 0.82 5.93
N SER A 109 6.72 1.63 5.03
CA SER A 109 7.49 2.70 4.42
C SER A 109 7.32 4.00 5.20
N VAL A 110 8.37 4.82 5.16
CA VAL A 110 8.28 6.24 5.49
C VAL A 110 7.23 6.83 4.56
N SER A 111 6.40 7.74 5.05
CA SER A 111 5.49 8.53 4.22
C SER A 111 6.24 9.40 3.20
N MET A 112 6.90 8.78 2.21
CA MET A 112 7.11 9.37 0.90
C MET A 112 5.76 9.26 0.21
N PHE A 113 5.15 10.42 -0.03
CA PHE A 113 3.89 10.53 -0.74
C PHE A 113 3.96 9.74 -2.05
N PHE A 114 3.32 8.57 -2.11
CA PHE A 114 3.05 7.91 -3.37
C PHE A 114 2.03 8.77 -4.13
N SER A 115 2.50 9.62 -5.03
CA SER A 115 1.67 10.22 -6.07
C SER A 115 1.29 9.13 -7.08
N TRP A 116 0.43 8.20 -6.68
CA TRP A 116 -0.06 7.15 -7.56
C TRP A 116 -1.32 7.66 -8.28
N GLN A 117 -1.16 8.21 -9.48
CA GLN A 117 -2.26 8.82 -10.25
C GLN A 117 -3.25 7.80 -10.86
N GLY A 118 -3.05 6.49 -10.66
CA GLY A 118 -3.91 5.44 -11.19
C GLY A 118 -5.11 5.06 -10.30
N PHE A 119 -5.07 5.35 -9.00
CA PHE A 119 -6.12 4.99 -8.04
C PHE A 119 -6.42 6.16 -7.12
N ARG A 120 -7.09 7.17 -7.67
CA ARG A 120 -7.62 8.25 -6.87
C ARG A 120 -8.89 7.80 -6.16
N ALA A 121 -8.88 7.89 -4.83
CA ALA A 121 -10.04 8.36 -4.08
C ALA A 121 -10.61 9.60 -4.81
N GLN A 122 -11.91 9.57 -5.10
CA GLN A 122 -12.60 10.54 -5.93
C GLN A 122 -12.40 11.99 -5.45
N SER A 123 -11.92 12.85 -6.33
CA SER A 123 -12.44 14.22 -6.50
C SER A 123 -12.07 14.76 -7.89
N TYR A 124 -13.09 15.26 -8.59
CA TYR A 124 -13.13 15.70 -10.00
C TYR A 124 -12.18 16.86 -10.35
N SER A 125 -11.61 16.84 -11.57
CA SER A 125 -11.87 17.84 -12.62
C SER A 125 -11.29 17.38 -13.97
N MET A 126 -12.01 17.67 -15.06
CA MET A 126 -11.66 17.33 -16.45
C MET A 126 -10.40 18.09 -16.91
N LEU A 127 -9.59 17.46 -17.78
CA LEU A 127 -9.35 17.94 -19.15
C LEU A 127 -8.62 16.88 -20.03
N ALA A 128 -9.25 16.66 -21.18
CA ALA A 128 -8.81 16.25 -22.53
C ALA A 128 -7.43 15.61 -22.83
N THR A 129 -7.54 14.61 -23.72
CA THR A 129 -6.55 13.96 -24.61
C THR A 129 -5.71 12.82 -24.03
N GLY A 130 -6.07 11.61 -24.48
CA GLY A 130 -5.41 10.37 -24.11
C GLY A 130 -4.11 10.13 -24.87
N THR A 131 -3.08 9.77 -24.12
CA THR A 131 -2.07 8.72 -24.35
C THR A 131 -1.16 8.80 -23.11
N PHE A 132 -1.18 7.77 -22.25
CA PHE A 132 -0.32 7.73 -21.06
C PHE A 132 1.00 7.05 -21.41
N VAL A 133 2.07 7.83 -21.50
CA VAL A 133 3.45 7.35 -21.34
C VAL A 133 3.85 7.71 -19.91
N LEU A 134 4.29 6.72 -19.12
CA LEU A 134 4.82 6.95 -17.78
C LEU A 134 6.16 7.67 -17.91
N ASP A 135 6.17 8.98 -17.64
CA ASP A 135 7.40 9.78 -17.60
C ASP A 135 7.85 9.93 -16.14
N PHE A 136 8.98 9.28 -15.82
CA PHE A 136 9.62 9.31 -14.49
C PHE A 136 10.57 10.50 -14.30
N THR A 137 10.74 11.40 -15.27
CA THR A 137 11.73 12.49 -15.18
C THR A 137 11.27 13.72 -14.37
N SER A 138 9.99 13.83 -13.99
CA SER A 138 9.52 15.00 -13.22
C SER A 138 9.82 14.94 -11.70
N PHE A 139 10.38 13.82 -11.22
CA PHE A 139 10.59 13.56 -9.80
C PHE A 139 11.72 14.36 -9.15
N GLU A 140 12.75 14.80 -9.90
CA GLU A 140 13.89 15.52 -9.32
C GLU A 140 13.62 17.02 -9.04
N SER A 141 12.57 17.62 -9.61
CA SER A 141 12.38 19.09 -9.52
C SER A 141 11.70 19.58 -8.25
N GLN A 142 11.10 18.71 -7.44
CA GLN A 142 10.34 19.11 -6.24
C GLN A 142 11.02 18.79 -4.91
N ILE A 143 12.24 18.27 -4.93
CA ILE A 143 13.04 17.97 -3.73
C ILE A 143 13.76 19.23 -3.19
N SER A 144 13.63 20.39 -3.84
CA SER A 144 14.34 21.62 -3.46
C SER A 144 13.62 22.56 -2.48
N GLU A 145 12.32 22.38 -2.16
CA GLU A 145 11.55 23.42 -1.44
C GLU A 145 10.55 22.91 -0.37
N ALA A 146 10.87 21.85 0.36
CA ALA A 146 10.10 21.48 1.56
C ALA A 146 10.99 20.96 2.70
#